data_AF-A0A0K1JXV8-F1
#
_entry.id   AF-A0A0K1JXV8-F1
#
_cell.length_a   1.000
_cell.length_b   1.000
_cell.length_c   1.000
_cell.angle_alpha   90.00
_cell.angle_beta   90.00
_cell.angle_gamma   90.00
#
_symmetry.space_group_name_H-M   'P 1'
#
loop_
_entity.id
_entity.type
_entity.pdbx_description
1 polymer ?
#
loop_
_entity_poly.entity_id
_entity_poly.type
_entity_poly.pdbx_seq_one_letter_code
_entity_poly.pdbx_strand_id
1 'polypeptide(L)'
;MIDQRTANLRLPLPHPENELTDDVLRLRDSLSQLDGIVQSLRGLVASDDVNLDTVQEIVTVLKLAQGNIGSITALLATKANKSDMASDFNAIQAALVLTAAKSDLANEVSERVALANRVSANEKSINTIQTTSVDRRKFLQSYAITLESF
;
A
#
# COMPACT_ATOMS: atom_id res chain seq x y z
N MET A 1 -90.83 24.49 35.57
CA MET A 1 -89.59 24.21 34.81
C MET A 1 -89.94 23.09 33.83
N ILE A 2 -89.84 23.34 32.53
CA ILE A 2 -90.21 22.34 31.50
C ILE A 2 -89.12 21.26 31.50
N ASP A 3 -89.51 20.00 31.54
CA ASP A 3 -88.57 18.88 31.42
C ASP A 3 -88.02 18.85 29.98
N GLN A 4 -86.75 19.23 29.82
CA GLN A 4 -86.07 19.36 28.52
C GLN A 4 -85.60 17.99 28.00
N ARG A 5 -86.43 16.96 28.13
CA ARG A 5 -86.09 15.59 27.76
C ARG A 5 -87.22 14.91 26.97
N THR A 6 -86.85 14.00 26.07
CA THR A 6 -87.78 13.21 25.29
C THR A 6 -88.61 12.29 26.20
N ALA A 7 -89.92 12.16 25.92
CA ALA A 7 -90.87 11.45 26.79
C ALA A 7 -90.51 9.98 27.09
N ASN A 8 -89.97 9.25 26.11
CA ASN A 8 -89.74 7.80 26.25
C ASN A 8 -88.30 7.43 26.59
N LEU A 9 -87.33 8.16 26.04
CA LEU A 9 -85.91 7.81 26.15
C LEU A 9 -85.15 8.71 27.14
N ARG A 10 -85.83 9.71 27.74
CA ARG A 10 -85.24 10.71 28.64
C ARG A 10 -83.98 11.39 28.09
N LEU A 11 -83.81 11.38 26.77
CA LEU A 11 -82.70 12.06 26.10
C LEU A 11 -82.93 13.57 26.16
N PRO A 12 -81.87 14.40 26.29
CA PRO A 12 -82.00 15.84 26.16
C PRO A 12 -82.71 16.19 24.84
N LEU A 13 -83.69 17.09 24.90
CA LEU A 13 -84.28 17.65 23.68
C LEU A 13 -83.18 18.41 22.92
N PRO A 14 -83.17 18.36 21.58
CA PRO A 14 -82.26 19.17 20.79
C PRO A 14 -82.30 20.62 21.23
N HIS A 15 -81.14 21.29 21.25
CA HIS A 15 -81.10 22.72 21.55
C HIS A 15 -81.99 23.44 20.53
N PRO A 16 -82.82 24.43 20.92
CA PRO A 16 -83.73 25.11 19.99
C PRO A 16 -83.02 25.84 18.84
N GLU A 17 -81.70 26.02 18.96
CA GLU A 17 -80.85 26.62 17.91
C GLU A 17 -80.19 25.56 17.00
N ASN A 18 -80.31 24.27 17.32
CA ASN A 18 -79.79 23.18 16.50
C ASN A 18 -80.89 22.68 15.57
N GLU A 19 -81.03 23.34 14.44
CA GLU A 19 -81.89 22.87 13.37
C GLU A 19 -81.13 21.88 12.47
N LEU A 20 -81.71 20.69 12.30
CA LEU A 20 -81.11 19.64 11.49
C LEU A 20 -80.81 20.11 10.06
N THR A 21 -81.64 20.98 9.50
CA THR A 21 -81.47 21.54 8.14
C THR A 21 -80.18 22.33 8.00
N ASP A 22 -79.84 23.14 9.01
CA ASP A 22 -78.65 23.99 9.00
C ASP A 22 -77.41 23.21 9.40
N ASP A 23 -77.52 22.34 10.39
CA ASP A 23 -76.41 21.53 10.88
C ASP A 23 -75.94 20.51 9.84
N VAL A 24 -76.84 19.93 9.05
CA VAL A 24 -76.45 19.03 7.94
C VAL A 24 -75.62 19.77 6.89
N LEU A 25 -75.95 21.03 6.58
CA LEU A 25 -75.17 21.85 5.65
C LEU A 25 -73.78 22.19 6.23
N ARG A 26 -73.73 22.62 7.50
CA ARG A 26 -72.47 22.90 8.20
C ARG A 26 -71.55 21.69 8.29
N LEU A 27 -72.12 20.52 8.58
CA LEU A 27 -71.38 19.26 8.63
C LEU A 27 -70.88 18.85 7.25
N ARG A 28 -71.70 18.98 6.20
CA ARG A 28 -71.29 18.68 4.83
C ARG A 28 -70.14 19.58 4.38
N ASP A 29 -70.20 20.87 4.69
CA ASP A 29 -69.16 21.82 4.34
C ASP A 29 -67.86 21.51 5.11
N SER A 30 -67.96 21.16 6.39
CA SER A 30 -66.82 20.75 7.21
C SER A 30 -66.17 19.45 6.70
N LEU A 31 -66.98 18.46 6.31
CA LEU A 31 -66.48 17.21 5.71
C LEU A 31 -65.80 17.45 4.37
N SER A 32 -66.38 18.34 3.54
CA SER A 32 -65.79 18.71 2.25
C SER A 32 -64.44 19.42 2.41
N GLN A 33 -64.29 20.26 3.45
CA GLN A 33 -63.01 20.87 3.79
C GLN A 33 -61.99 19.84 4.25
N LEU A 34 -62.41 18.87 5.08
CA LEU A 34 -61.56 17.76 5.53
C LEU A 34 -61.04 16.93 4.35
N ASP A 35 -61.90 16.61 3.39
CA ASP A 35 -61.51 15.87 2.18
C ASP A 35 -60.46 16.63 1.36
N GLY A 36 -60.61 17.96 1.22
CA GLY A 36 -59.62 18.80 0.55
C GLY A 36 -58.26 18.84 1.27
N ILE A 37 -58.26 18.88 2.60
CA ILE A 37 -57.04 18.83 3.42
C ILE A 37 -56.35 17.47 3.26
N VAL A 38 -57.10 16.36 3.33
CA VAL A 38 -56.56 15.01 3.18
C VAL A 38 -55.97 14.80 1.77
N GLN A 39 -56.62 15.33 0.73
CA GLN A 39 -56.10 15.29 -0.62
C GLN A 39 -54.79 16.09 -0.77
N SER A 40 -54.72 17.26 -0.13
CA SER A 40 -53.51 18.09 -0.12
C SER A 40 -52.36 17.41 0.63
N LEU A 41 -52.65 16.79 1.77
CA LEU A 41 -51.69 16.01 2.55
C LEU A 41 -51.19 14.80 1.77
N ARG A 42 -52.07 14.09 1.05
CA ARG A 42 -51.68 13.00 0.16
C ARG A 42 -50.76 13.47 -0.96
N GLY A 43 -51.03 14.65 -1.53
CA GLY A 43 -50.14 15.28 -2.52
C GLY A 43 -48.76 15.61 -1.94
N LEU A 44 -48.71 16.16 -0.72
CA LEU A 44 -47.46 16.48 -0.02
C LEU A 44 -46.65 15.24 0.35
N VAL A 45 -47.31 14.18 0.83
CA VAL A 45 -46.64 12.89 1.14
C VAL A 45 -46.15 12.20 -0.14
N ALA A 46 -46.86 12.35 -1.26
CA ALA A 46 -46.40 11.86 -2.56
C ALA A 46 -45.28 12.72 -3.17
N SER A 47 -45.15 13.97 -2.72
CA SER A 47 -44.17 14.96 -3.19
C SER A 47 -42.86 14.94 -2.39
N ASP A 48 -42.59 13.89 -1.61
CA ASP A 48 -41.29 13.64 -1.00
C ASP A 48 -40.27 13.26 -2.09
N ASP A 49 -39.87 14.28 -2.86
CA ASP A 49 -39.10 14.26 -4.11
C ASP A 49 -37.63 13.81 -3.93
N VAL A 50 -37.31 13.29 -2.75
CA VAL A 50 -36.11 12.50 -2.45
C VAL A 50 -36.60 11.12 -2.00
N ASN A 51 -37.10 10.35 -2.97
CA ASN A 51 -37.50 8.97 -2.75
C ASN A 51 -36.31 8.20 -2.13
N LEU A 52 -36.55 7.34 -1.15
CA LEU A 52 -35.54 6.55 -0.45
C LEU A 52 -34.59 5.83 -1.43
N ASP A 53 -35.09 5.43 -2.59
CA ASP A 53 -34.31 4.83 -3.68
C ASP A 53 -33.19 5.75 -4.19
N THR A 54 -33.45 7.06 -4.35
CA THR A 54 -32.45 8.03 -4.80
C THR A 54 -31.34 8.21 -3.75
N VAL A 55 -31.70 8.20 -2.46
CA VAL A 55 -30.74 8.24 -1.36
C VAL A 55 -29.90 6.97 -1.34
N GLN A 56 -30.50 5.80 -1.55
CA GLN A 56 -29.78 4.53 -1.62
C GLN A 56 -28.83 4.47 -2.82
N GLU A 57 -29.23 4.99 -3.97
CA GLU A 57 -28.38 5.10 -5.15
C GLU A 57 -27.18 6.01 -4.89
N ILE A 58 -27.40 7.21 -4.33
CA ILE A 58 -26.34 8.14 -3.93
C ILE A 58 -25.37 7.49 -2.94
N VAL A 59 -25.89 6.79 -1.93
CA VAL A 59 -25.05 6.08 -0.94
C VAL A 59 -24.23 4.96 -1.60
N THR A 60 -24.79 4.27 -2.59
CA THR A 60 -24.07 3.23 -3.34
C THR A 60 -22.92 3.82 -4.15
N VAL A 61 -23.17 4.93 -4.84
CA VAL A 61 -22.14 5.67 -5.59
C VAL A 61 -21.03 6.18 -4.65
N LEU A 62 -21.38 6.70 -3.48
CA LEU A 62 -20.40 7.17 -2.49
C LEU A 62 -19.54 6.03 -1.94
N LYS A 63 -20.11 4.86 -1.66
CA LYS A 63 -19.35 3.68 -1.22
C LYS A 63 -18.36 3.21 -2.29
N LEU A 64 -18.78 3.19 -3.55
CA LEU A 64 -17.90 2.88 -4.68
C LEU A 64 -16.76 3.89 -4.81
N ALA A 65 -17.07 5.19 -4.71
CA ALA A 65 -16.06 6.24 -4.76
C ALA A 65 -15.05 6.14 -3.61
N GLN A 66 -15.51 5.86 -2.38
CA GLN A 66 -14.62 5.61 -1.23
C GLN A 66 -13.69 4.41 -1.47
N GLY A 67 -14.20 3.31 -2.03
CA GLY A 67 -13.39 2.15 -2.41
C GLY A 67 -12.29 2.52 -3.40
N ASN A 68 -12.65 3.26 -4.46
CA ASN A 68 -11.70 3.73 -5.48
C ASN A 68 -10.61 4.64 -4.88
N ILE A 69 -10.98 5.55 -3.98
CA ILE A 69 -10.02 6.41 -3.27
C ILE A 69 -9.05 5.57 -2.42
N GLY A 70 -9.55 4.53 -1.75
CA GLY A 70 -8.70 3.58 -1.02
C GLY A 70 -7.68 2.89 -1.92
N SER A 71 -8.12 2.41 -3.09
CA SER A 71 -7.22 1.80 -4.09
C SER A 71 -6.19 2.80 -4.64
N ILE A 72 -6.59 4.05 -4.93
CA ILE A 72 -5.67 5.10 -5.38
C ILE A 72 -4.64 5.42 -4.30
N THR A 73 -5.06 5.51 -3.04
CA THR A 73 -4.16 5.77 -1.91
C THR A 73 -3.13 4.65 -1.75
N ALA A 74 -3.55 3.39 -1.89
CA ALA A 74 -2.64 2.25 -1.88
C ALA A 74 -1.64 2.30 -3.05
N LEU A 75 -2.10 2.61 -4.26
CA LEU A 75 -1.22 2.74 -5.43
C LEU A 75 -0.21 3.89 -5.27
N LEU A 76 -0.65 5.02 -4.70
CA LEU A 76 0.24 6.16 -4.40
C LEU A 76 1.28 5.78 -3.33
N ALA A 77 0.89 5.06 -2.28
CA ALA A 77 1.83 4.54 -1.29
C ALA A 77 2.87 3.59 -1.92
N THR A 78 2.44 2.67 -2.78
CA THR A 78 3.37 1.80 -3.54
C THR A 78 4.29 2.61 -4.45
N LYS A 79 3.79 3.66 -5.11
CA LYS A 79 4.62 4.57 -5.93
C LYS A 79 5.56 5.43 -5.08
N ALA A 80 5.19 5.82 -3.86
CA ALA A 80 6.07 6.54 -2.94
C ALA A 80 7.25 5.66 -2.50
N ASN A 81 7.00 4.37 -2.26
CA ASN A 81 8.05 3.35 -1.98
C ASN A 81 9.01 3.12 -3.15
N LYS A 82 8.77 3.73 -4.32
CA LYS A 82 9.73 3.75 -5.44
C LYS A 82 11.04 4.46 -5.08
N SER A 83 11.02 5.36 -4.10
CA SER A 83 12.24 5.94 -3.50
C SER A 83 13.08 4.86 -2.82
N ASP A 84 12.44 3.97 -2.06
CA ASP A 84 13.12 2.86 -1.38
C ASP A 84 13.67 1.84 -2.38
N MET A 85 12.92 1.57 -3.46
CA MET A 85 13.41 0.75 -4.57
C MET A 85 14.63 1.38 -5.28
N ALA A 86 14.71 2.71 -5.35
CA ALA A 86 15.87 3.39 -5.92
C ALA A 86 17.10 3.29 -5.01
N SER A 87 16.93 3.34 -3.68
CA SER A 87 18.03 3.07 -2.76
C SER A 87 18.50 1.61 -2.84
N ASP A 88 17.59 0.65 -2.97
CA ASP A 88 17.94 -0.76 -3.14
C ASP A 88 18.72 -0.99 -4.44
N PHE A 89 18.30 -0.35 -5.53
CA PHE A 89 19.02 -0.43 -6.81
C PHE A 89 20.45 0.13 -6.71
N ASN A 90 20.63 1.27 -6.05
CA ASN A 90 21.96 1.85 -5.83
C ASN A 90 22.84 0.95 -4.96
N ALA A 91 22.28 0.31 -3.93
CA ALA A 91 23.00 -0.64 -3.09
C ALA A 91 23.44 -1.89 -3.89
N ILE A 92 22.57 -2.42 -4.74
CA ILE A 92 22.89 -3.55 -5.64
C ILE A 92 24.00 -3.15 -6.63
N GLN A 93 23.92 -1.96 -7.23
CA GLN A 93 24.94 -1.48 -8.15
C GLN A 93 26.32 -1.35 -7.46
N ALA A 94 26.35 -0.80 -6.24
CA ALA A 94 27.57 -0.72 -5.45
C ALA A 94 28.15 -2.10 -5.11
N ALA A 95 27.31 -3.07 -4.73
CA ALA A 95 27.73 -4.44 -4.45
C ALA A 95 28.29 -5.15 -5.70
N LEU A 96 27.72 -4.89 -6.87
CA LEU A 96 28.19 -5.46 -8.14
C LEU A 96 29.59 -4.92 -8.51
N VAL A 97 29.82 -3.62 -8.35
CA VAL A 97 31.13 -2.99 -8.56
C VAL A 97 32.17 -3.56 -7.59
N LEU A 98 31.82 -3.72 -6.31
CA LEU A 98 32.72 -4.32 -5.32
C LEU A 98 33.07 -5.77 -5.67
N THR A 99 32.10 -6.55 -6.16
CA THR A 99 32.31 -7.94 -6.57
C THR A 99 33.27 -8.02 -7.77
N ALA A 100 33.11 -7.14 -8.76
CA ALA A 100 34.04 -7.05 -9.88
C ALA A 100 35.47 -6.72 -9.41
N ALA A 101 35.62 -5.68 -8.57
CA ALA A 101 36.92 -5.29 -8.01
C ALA A 101 37.58 -6.42 -7.21
N LYS A 102 36.80 -7.21 -6.47
CA LYS A 102 37.31 -8.37 -5.71
C LYS A 102 37.80 -9.50 -6.63
N SER A 103 37.14 -9.71 -7.76
CA SER A 103 37.59 -10.67 -8.79
C SER A 103 38.92 -10.25 -9.39
N ASP A 104 39.05 -8.97 -9.75
CA ASP A 104 40.29 -8.43 -10.33
C ASP A 104 41.46 -8.56 -9.35
N LEU A 105 41.23 -8.22 -8.08
CA LEU A 105 42.25 -8.39 -7.03
C LEU A 105 42.65 -9.86 -6.83
N ALA A 106 41.70 -10.80 -6.91
CA ALA A 106 41.98 -12.23 -6.78
C ALA A 106 42.89 -12.74 -7.92
N ASN A 107 42.70 -12.23 -9.13
CA ASN A 107 43.57 -12.53 -10.27
C ASN A 107 44.98 -11.97 -10.04
N GLU A 108 45.09 -10.71 -9.63
CA GLU A 108 46.39 -10.07 -9.36
C GLU A 108 47.17 -10.80 -8.25
N VAL A 109 46.49 -11.19 -7.18
CA VAL A 109 47.10 -11.96 -6.09
C VAL A 109 47.61 -13.31 -6.59
N SER A 110 46.85 -14.00 -7.44
CA SER A 110 47.26 -15.28 -8.02
C SER A 110 48.51 -15.14 -8.89
N GLU A 111 48.60 -14.09 -9.70
CA GLU A 111 49.80 -13.78 -10.50
C GLU A 111 51.01 -13.46 -9.63
N ARG A 112 50.82 -12.64 -8.57
CA ARG A 112 51.89 -12.30 -7.62
C ARG A 112 52.41 -13.53 -6.88
N VAL A 113 51.54 -14.46 -6.49
CA VAL A 113 51.93 -15.74 -5.87
C VAL A 113 52.73 -16.60 -6.86
N ALA A 114 52.30 -16.69 -8.11
CA ALA A 114 53.04 -17.41 -9.14
C ALA A 114 54.44 -16.82 -9.37
N LEU A 115 54.56 -15.49 -9.40
CA LEU A 115 55.86 -14.81 -9.51
C LEU A 115 56.75 -15.09 -8.30
N ALA A 116 56.21 -14.99 -7.07
CA ALA A 116 56.96 -15.28 -5.84
C ALA A 116 57.54 -16.70 -5.83
N ASN A 117 56.75 -17.69 -6.27
CA ASN A 117 57.19 -19.07 -6.40
C ASN A 117 58.34 -19.22 -7.42
N ARG A 118 58.27 -18.52 -8.56
CA ARG A 118 59.35 -18.50 -9.56
C ARG A 118 60.62 -17.86 -9.03
N VAL A 119 60.52 -16.76 -8.29
CA VAL A 119 61.67 -16.10 -7.67
C VAL A 119 62.35 -17.04 -6.67
N SER A 120 61.57 -17.70 -5.79
CA SER A 120 62.13 -18.67 -4.84
C SER A 120 62.80 -19.86 -5.53
N ALA A 121 62.25 -20.36 -6.64
CA ALA A 121 62.88 -21.40 -7.43
C ALA A 121 64.23 -20.94 -8.02
N ASN A 122 64.28 -19.73 -8.57
CA ASN A 122 65.50 -19.14 -9.10
C ASN A 122 66.56 -18.94 -8.02
N GLU A 123 66.18 -18.47 -6.83
CA GLU A 123 67.11 -18.33 -5.69
C GLU A 123 67.75 -19.66 -5.31
N LYS A 124 66.97 -20.75 -5.29
CA LYS A 124 67.51 -22.11 -5.05
C LYS A 124 68.51 -22.50 -6.13
N SER A 125 68.18 -22.30 -7.40
CA SER A 125 69.10 -22.61 -8.51
C SER A 125 70.39 -21.79 -8.44
N ILE A 126 70.32 -20.50 -8.11
CA ILE A 126 71.49 -19.63 -7.93
C ILE A 126 72.38 -20.18 -6.81
N ASN A 127 71.80 -20.54 -5.66
CA ASN A 127 72.56 -21.11 -4.54
C ASN A 127 73.27 -22.41 -4.95
N THR A 128 72.60 -23.31 -5.67
CA THR A 128 73.22 -24.56 -6.17
C THR A 128 74.38 -24.28 -7.15
N ILE A 129 74.23 -23.30 -8.04
CA ILE A 129 75.31 -22.89 -8.95
C ILE A 129 76.49 -22.33 -8.16
N GLN A 130 76.22 -21.48 -7.17
CA GLN A 130 77.25 -20.89 -6.31
C GLN A 130 78.04 -21.95 -5.55
N THR A 131 77.38 -22.91 -4.90
CA THR A 131 78.07 -23.99 -4.16
C THR A 131 78.93 -24.84 -5.10
N THR A 132 78.37 -25.27 -6.24
CA THR A 132 79.12 -26.07 -7.24
C THR A 132 80.33 -25.31 -7.79
N SER A 133 80.21 -23.99 -8.00
CA SER A 133 81.33 -23.16 -8.46
C SER A 133 82.45 -23.03 -7.42
N VAL A 134 82.12 -23.00 -6.13
CA VAL A 134 83.09 -22.97 -5.04
C VAL A 134 83.82 -24.31 -4.97
N ASP A 135 83.10 -25.42 -5.03
CA ASP A 135 83.68 -26.76 -5.00
C ASP A 135 84.60 -27.00 -6.19
N ARG A 136 84.19 -26.60 -7.40
CA ARG A 136 85.05 -26.65 -8.59
C ARG A 136 86.31 -25.80 -8.42
N ARG A 137 86.22 -24.59 -7.85
CA ARG A 137 87.41 -23.75 -7.58
C ARG A 137 88.37 -24.42 -6.61
N LYS A 138 87.87 -24.99 -5.51
CA LYS A 138 88.70 -25.74 -4.54
C LYS A 138 89.40 -26.93 -5.20
N PHE A 139 88.68 -27.68 -6.03
CA PHE A 139 89.25 -28.80 -6.78
C PHE A 139 90.39 -28.34 -7.70
N LEU A 140 90.17 -27.29 -8.49
CA LEU A 140 91.20 -26.74 -9.39
C LEU A 140 92.42 -26.22 -8.63
N GLN A 141 92.23 -25.58 -7.47
CA GLN A 141 93.34 -25.14 -6.60
C GLN A 141 94.15 -26.33 -6.07
N SER A 142 93.49 -27.39 -5.57
CA SER A 142 94.16 -28.60 -5.10
C SER A 142 94.94 -29.30 -6.22
N TYR A 143 94.37 -29.35 -7.42
CA TYR A 143 95.03 -29.93 -8.60
C TYR A 143 96.28 -29.12 -8.99
N ALA A 144 96.19 -27.78 -8.99
CA ALA A 144 97.33 -26.91 -9.26
C ALA A 144 98.48 -27.11 -8.25
N ILE A 145 98.17 -27.18 -6.94
CA ILE A 145 99.18 -27.43 -5.89
C ILE A 145 99.88 -28.78 -6.10
N THR A 146 99.13 -29.81 -6.50
CA THR A 146 99.69 -31.16 -6.73
C THR A 146 100.63 -31.16 -7.94
N LEU A 147 100.32 -30.39 -8.98
CA LEU A 147 101.19 -30.24 -10.15
C LEU A 147 102.46 -29.43 -9.85
N GLU A 148 102.42 -28.45 -8.95
CA GLU A 148 103.60 -27.68 -8.53
C GLU A 148 104.55 -28.43 -7.57
N SER A 149 104.13 -29.60 -7.07
CA SER A 149 104.91 -30.43 -6.13
C SER A 149 105.72 -31.55 -6.80
N PHE A 150 105.75 -31.61 -8.14
CA PHE A 150 106.56 -32.51 -8.97
C PHE A 150 107.70 -31.75 -9.66
#